data_AF-A0A151I7U6-F1
#
_entry.id   AF-A0A151I7U6-F1
#
_cell.length_a   1.000
_cell.length_b   1.000
_cell.length_c   1.000
_cell.angle_alpha   90.00
_cell.angle_beta   90.00
_cell.angle_gamma   90.00
#
_symmetry.space_group_name_H-M   'P 1'
#
loop_
_entity.id
_entity.type
_entity.pdbx_description
1 polymer ?
#
loop_
_entity_poly.entity_id
_entity_poly.type
_entity_poly.pdbx_seq_one_letter_code
_entity_poly.pdbx_strand_id
1 'polypeptide(L)'
;MSIYIMAPLTVPILDFLVPLNTSRSYIYLFNVDYSFDREIYYYPVLVHTYITIIMAVTAMVLNDTSYISLTQHACALFAAIGHRLENLTLINLKKSALVKDVKVIYNKCESNNDDIIYREMIRLLWKHQLSLEYVNLVESIFKMYSLTIIMMNFIGMSLIGIQILTLLKNNRKTEMLIYIGILIGGFIHLFILSYPGQEIMDHSTDLFHKAYNMLWYKTSRRTTQLLSILLYRCIVPCTLTAAVRQPKVGEMQSAVNRYYNINKVLLSKLGGWPTQSKFLKILLPTIMMSFVFSIGFLEFVRLSETWKTITEDCECFIMLIITFGAYCKLFTIVFKNKNIEHLLSLIDYHWHVFTHSLEIQIMHEYAIIGRKMTISYAVMIYSLMSLYMLIPVTPQLLDRFIPLNKSRPYKYLFDIDYSFDREVYYYPVLLHSYLTTVLTMSLMIITDTSYISFAQHACSLFAAVGHRLENLVSERSSEKSNRYFIEDMKDVICNKSKSRDYDDETYRELVLLLRKHQLSIEYVRLLNSLFEMYSFMLLFVTIIVMSLLGIQVSVLWYTLPM
;
A
#
# COMPACT_ATOMS: atom_id res chain seq x y z
N MET A 1 21.26 -2.10 23.97
CA MET A 1 22.21 -2.55 22.93
C MET A 1 23.66 -2.58 23.38
N SER A 2 24.19 -1.55 24.07
CA SER A 2 25.59 -1.51 24.51
C SER A 2 26.03 -2.74 25.34
N ILE A 3 25.22 -3.20 26.29
CA ILE A 3 25.54 -4.38 27.13
C ILE A 3 25.59 -5.68 26.30
N TYR A 4 24.74 -5.80 25.28
CA TYR A 4 24.70 -6.97 24.38
C TYR A 4 25.96 -7.06 23.52
N ILE A 5 26.36 -5.93 22.92
CA ILE A 5 27.56 -5.79 22.07
C ILE A 5 28.83 -6.08 22.86
N MET A 6 28.84 -5.82 24.17
CA MET A 6 30.00 -6.10 25.04
C MET A 6 30.10 -7.57 25.49
N ALA A 7 29.07 -8.40 25.30
CA ALA A 7 29.06 -9.78 25.79
C ALA A 7 30.18 -10.67 25.22
N PRO A 8 30.50 -10.66 23.90
CA PRO A 8 31.61 -11.44 23.33
C PRO A 8 33.00 -10.98 23.77
N LEU A 9 33.13 -9.70 24.14
CA LEU A 9 34.37 -9.11 24.66
C LEU A 9 34.62 -9.48 26.12
N THR A 10 33.60 -9.94 26.85
CA THR A 10 33.79 -10.36 28.25
C THR A 10 34.75 -11.54 28.36
N VAL A 11 34.69 -12.52 27.46
CA VAL A 11 35.55 -13.72 27.54
C VAL A 11 37.03 -13.38 27.33
N PRO A 12 37.45 -12.65 26.27
CA PRO A 12 38.85 -12.22 26.11
C PRO A 12 39.37 -11.34 27.26
N ILE A 13 38.54 -10.43 27.77
CA ILE A 13 38.90 -9.55 28.89
C ILE A 13 39.09 -10.37 30.17
N LEU A 14 38.20 -11.33 30.43
CA LEU A 14 38.24 -12.17 31.61
C LEU A 14 39.42 -13.15 31.52
N ASP A 15 39.80 -13.63 30.34
CA ASP A 15 40.97 -14.51 30.15
C ASP A 15 42.28 -13.76 30.39
N PHE A 16 42.33 -12.46 30.10
CA PHE A 16 43.45 -11.59 30.43
C PHE A 16 43.51 -11.25 31.94
N LEU A 17 42.37 -10.92 32.55
CA LEU A 17 42.31 -10.48 33.95
C LEU A 17 42.35 -11.63 34.97
N VAL A 18 41.73 -12.77 34.65
CA VAL A 18 41.59 -13.95 35.51
C VAL A 18 41.76 -15.21 34.65
N PRO A 19 43.01 -15.62 34.37
CA PRO A 19 43.27 -16.82 33.58
C PRO A 19 42.85 -18.09 34.34
N LEU A 20 42.12 -18.98 33.67
CA LEU A 20 41.74 -20.30 34.18
C LEU A 20 42.62 -21.40 33.58
N ASN A 21 42.73 -22.54 34.26
CA ASN A 21 43.47 -23.70 33.77
C ASN A 21 42.77 -24.41 32.60
N THR A 22 41.54 -24.00 32.28
CA THR A 22 40.73 -24.44 31.14
C THR A 22 40.28 -23.23 30.31
N SER A 23 40.20 -23.38 28.98
CA SER A 23 39.69 -22.34 28.09
C SER A 23 38.19 -22.10 28.33
N ARG A 24 37.80 -20.83 28.48
CA ARG A 24 36.39 -20.45 28.53
C ARG A 24 35.73 -20.63 27.16
N SER A 25 34.45 -20.99 27.14
CA SER A 25 33.71 -21.09 25.88
C SER A 25 33.51 -19.71 25.26
N TYR A 26 33.78 -19.61 23.96
CA TYR A 26 33.55 -18.38 23.21
C TYR A 26 32.05 -18.02 23.17
N ILE A 27 31.74 -16.75 23.41
CA ILE A 27 30.38 -16.21 23.34
C ILE A 27 30.23 -15.49 22.00
N TYR A 28 29.36 -16.00 21.13
CA TYR A 28 29.06 -15.38 19.84
C TYR A 28 27.88 -14.43 19.95
N LEU A 29 27.91 -13.34 19.17
CA LEU A 29 26.83 -12.35 19.19
C LEU A 29 25.59 -12.79 18.40
N PHE A 30 25.79 -13.62 17.37
CA PHE A 30 24.74 -14.31 16.65
C PHE A 30 25.12 -15.77 16.47
N ASN A 31 24.16 -16.67 16.66
CA ASN A 31 24.35 -18.07 16.36
C ASN A 31 24.10 -18.31 14.86
N VAL A 32 25.10 -17.98 14.04
CA VAL A 32 25.11 -18.24 12.59
C VAL A 32 26.07 -19.40 12.32
N ASP A 33 25.61 -20.39 11.58
CA ASP A 33 26.46 -21.48 11.12
C ASP A 33 27.23 -21.03 9.88
N TYR A 34 28.53 -20.82 10.05
CA TYR A 34 29.45 -20.56 8.96
C TYR A 34 29.93 -21.90 8.40
N SER A 35 30.16 -21.99 7.08
CA SER A 35 30.67 -23.20 6.43
C SER A 35 32.11 -23.57 6.81
N PHE A 36 32.72 -22.83 7.73
CA PHE A 36 34.08 -23.01 8.25
C PHE A 36 34.07 -23.01 9.78
N ASP A 37 35.08 -23.62 10.37
CA ASP A 37 35.18 -23.80 11.83
C ASP A 37 35.29 -22.46 12.57
N ARG A 38 34.34 -22.21 13.47
CA ARG A 38 34.18 -20.94 14.20
C ARG A 38 35.25 -20.73 15.26
N GLU A 39 35.78 -21.82 15.82
CA GLU A 39 36.76 -21.74 16.90
C GLU A 39 38.12 -21.25 16.39
N ILE A 40 38.48 -21.62 15.16
CA ILE A 40 39.74 -21.23 14.50
C ILE A 40 39.69 -19.76 14.05
N TYR A 41 38.55 -19.31 13.54
CA TYR A 41 38.38 -17.96 12.96
C TYR A 41 37.55 -17.01 13.84
N TYR A 42 37.60 -17.18 15.16
CA TYR A 42 36.79 -16.42 16.11
C TYR A 42 36.92 -14.90 15.94
N TYR A 43 38.15 -14.35 15.91
CA TYR A 43 38.37 -12.90 15.83
C TYR A 43 37.90 -12.28 14.49
N PRO A 44 38.21 -12.86 13.31
CA PRO A 44 37.64 -12.38 12.05
C PRO A 44 36.10 -12.39 12.02
N VAL A 45 35.47 -13.45 12.54
CA VAL A 45 34.00 -13.55 12.62
C VAL A 45 33.44 -12.50 13.57
N LEU A 46 34.11 -12.25 14.68
CA LEU A 46 33.75 -11.23 15.66
C LEU A 46 33.86 -9.81 15.05
N VAL A 47 34.91 -9.52 14.28
CA VAL A 47 35.05 -8.24 13.57
C VAL A 47 33.96 -8.08 12.50
N HIS A 48 33.72 -9.10 11.68
CA HIS A 48 32.66 -9.09 10.67
C HIS A 48 31.27 -8.88 11.30
N THR A 49 30.97 -9.55 12.41
CA THR A 49 29.70 -9.39 13.13
C THR A 49 29.56 -8.00 13.76
N TYR A 50 30.63 -7.39 14.28
CA TYR A 50 30.58 -6.00 14.74
C TYR A 50 30.35 -5.00 13.60
N ILE A 51 31.05 -5.16 12.47
CA ILE A 51 30.89 -4.27 11.31
C ILE A 51 29.45 -4.35 10.78
N THR A 52 28.91 -5.55 10.61
CA THR A 52 27.53 -5.75 10.13
C THR A 52 26.49 -5.12 11.05
N ILE A 53 26.67 -5.19 12.38
CA ILE A 53 25.77 -4.55 13.34
C ILE A 53 25.88 -3.03 13.29
N ILE A 54 27.09 -2.49 13.24
CA ILE A 54 27.30 -1.04 13.14
C ILE A 54 26.64 -0.53 11.85
N MET A 55 26.82 -1.23 10.73
CA MET A 55 26.15 -0.85 9.47
C MET A 55 24.63 -0.96 9.56
N ALA A 56 24.09 -2.04 10.12
CA ALA A 56 22.65 -2.23 10.24
C ALA A 56 22.00 -1.19 11.18
N VAL A 57 22.61 -0.94 12.34
CA VAL A 57 22.12 0.05 13.32
C VAL A 57 22.22 1.46 12.77
N THR A 58 23.32 1.82 12.09
CA THR A 58 23.44 3.16 11.49
C THR A 58 22.43 3.38 10.38
N ALA A 59 22.20 2.39 9.50
CA ALA A 59 21.15 2.47 8.46
C ALA A 59 19.75 2.64 9.07
N MET A 60 19.43 1.89 10.12
CA MET A 60 18.15 2.01 10.84
C MET A 60 17.97 3.41 11.46
N VAL A 61 18.99 3.90 12.19
CA VAL A 61 18.95 5.22 12.83
C VAL A 61 18.85 6.35 11.80
N LEU A 62 19.54 6.26 10.65
CA LEU A 62 19.44 7.26 9.59
C LEU A 62 18.01 7.35 9.03
N ASN A 63 17.36 6.21 8.80
CA ASN A 63 15.98 6.19 8.32
C ASN A 63 15.00 6.73 9.37
N ASP A 64 15.12 6.30 10.63
CA ASP A 64 14.27 6.78 11.73
C ASP A 64 14.43 8.31 11.94
N THR A 65 15.66 8.82 11.92
CA THR A 65 15.95 10.26 12.08
C THR A 65 15.48 11.07 10.88
N SER A 66 15.60 10.54 9.65
CA SER A 66 15.05 11.19 8.46
C SER A 66 13.53 11.34 8.54
N TYR A 67 12.81 10.30 9.00
CA TYR A 67 11.37 10.35 9.23
C TYR A 67 11.01 11.42 10.27
N ILE A 68 11.64 11.37 11.45
CA ILE A 68 11.38 12.32 12.54
C ILE A 68 11.67 13.76 12.10
N SER A 69 12.78 14.01 11.40
CA SER A 69 13.15 15.37 10.98
C SER A 69 12.18 15.96 9.95
N LEU A 70 11.70 15.17 8.99
CA LEU A 70 10.73 15.61 7.99
C LEU A 70 9.35 15.86 8.61
N THR A 71 8.92 15.01 9.55
CA THR A 71 7.70 15.25 10.32
C THR A 71 7.82 16.48 11.22
N GLN A 72 8.97 16.71 11.85
CA GLN A 72 9.22 17.90 12.67
C GLN A 72 9.17 19.18 11.84
N HIS A 73 9.68 19.13 10.62
CA HIS A 73 9.58 20.24 9.68
C HIS A 73 8.10 20.54 9.34
N ALA A 74 7.26 19.52 9.16
CA ALA A 74 5.82 19.71 8.98
C ALA A 74 5.17 20.38 10.19
N CYS A 75 5.49 19.93 11.41
CA CYS A 75 5.04 20.55 12.67
C CYS A 75 5.44 22.03 12.75
N ALA A 76 6.70 22.34 12.42
CA ALA A 76 7.21 23.71 12.41
C ALA A 76 6.46 24.61 11.42
N LEU A 77 6.09 24.09 10.23
CA LEU A 77 5.28 24.82 9.26
C LEU A 77 3.90 25.16 9.82
N PHE A 78 3.20 24.20 10.45
CA PHE A 78 1.91 24.45 11.07
C PHE A 78 1.99 25.43 12.24
N ALA A 79 3.01 25.31 13.09
CA ALA A 79 3.26 26.24 14.18
C ALA A 79 3.51 27.67 13.67
N ALA A 80 4.31 27.83 12.61
CA ALA A 80 4.59 29.13 11.98
C ALA A 80 3.33 29.77 11.38
N ILE A 81 2.45 28.96 10.78
CA ILE A 81 1.15 29.41 10.27
C ILE A 81 0.26 29.84 11.44
N GLY A 82 0.18 29.05 12.51
CA GLY A 82 -0.59 29.38 13.71
C GLY A 82 -0.15 30.70 14.35
N HIS A 83 1.15 30.91 14.54
CA HIS A 83 1.68 32.17 15.09
C HIS A 83 1.38 33.38 14.19
N ARG A 84 1.45 33.22 12.86
CA ARG A 84 1.06 34.30 11.93
C ARG A 84 -0.43 34.60 11.99
N LEU A 85 -1.26 33.59 12.19
CA LEU A 85 -2.70 33.74 12.35
C LEU A 85 -3.03 34.53 13.62
N GLU A 86 -2.37 34.21 14.74
CA GLU A 86 -2.47 34.98 16.00
C GLU A 86 -1.99 36.42 15.86
N ASN A 87 -0.89 36.66 15.14
CA ASN A 87 -0.44 38.03 14.88
C ASN A 87 -1.48 38.86 14.11
N LEU A 88 -2.24 38.25 13.20
CA LEU A 88 -3.36 38.93 12.52
C LEU A 88 -4.49 39.28 13.48
N THR A 89 -4.74 38.46 14.52
CA THR A 89 -5.73 38.78 15.55
C THR A 89 -5.26 39.96 16.42
N LEU A 90 -3.97 40.00 16.78
CA LEU A 90 -3.37 41.08 17.57
C LEU A 90 -3.37 42.42 16.83
N ILE A 91 -3.11 42.43 15.52
CA ILE A 91 -3.23 43.64 14.69
C ILE A 91 -4.65 44.18 14.73
N ASN A 92 -5.66 43.31 14.65
CA ASN A 92 -7.07 43.69 14.77
C ASN A 92 -7.42 44.24 16.16
N LEU A 93 -6.80 43.72 17.23
CA LEU A 93 -6.97 44.25 18.60
C LEU A 93 -6.36 45.63 18.76
N LYS A 94 -5.11 45.84 18.29
CA LYS A 94 -4.45 47.15 18.34
C LYS A 94 -5.20 48.20 17.53
N LYS A 95 -5.74 47.83 16.35
CA LYS A 95 -6.66 48.69 15.56
C LYS A 95 -7.87 49.10 16.41
N SER A 96 -8.49 48.16 17.11
CA SER A 96 -9.67 48.42 17.96
C SER A 96 -9.39 49.32 19.17
N ALA A 97 -8.15 49.36 19.66
CA ALA A 97 -7.73 50.26 20.75
C ALA A 97 -7.41 51.67 20.22
N LEU A 98 -6.64 51.78 19.12
CA LEU A 98 -6.28 53.06 18.48
C LEU A 98 -7.50 53.82 17.92
N VAL A 99 -8.49 53.10 17.40
CA VAL A 99 -9.71 53.72 16.85
C VAL A 99 -10.59 54.35 17.94
N LYS A 100 -10.40 54.01 19.23
CA LYS A 100 -11.09 54.71 20.33
C LYS A 100 -10.52 56.11 20.61
N ASP A 101 -9.24 56.36 20.30
CA ASP A 101 -8.55 57.60 20.67
C ASP A 101 -8.47 58.63 19.53
N VAL A 102 -8.76 58.25 18.28
CA VAL A 102 -8.75 59.16 17.12
C VAL A 102 -10.04 59.00 16.32
N LYS A 103 -11.12 59.57 16.84
CA LYS A 103 -12.28 59.97 16.03
C LYS A 103 -11.84 61.19 15.20
N VAL A 104 -12.15 61.20 13.91
CA VAL A 104 -11.88 62.27 12.92
C VAL A 104 -10.52 62.13 12.19
N ILE A 105 -10.44 61.27 11.16
CA ILE A 105 -10.27 61.58 9.72
C ILE A 105 -10.58 60.28 8.93
N TYR A 106 -11.79 60.15 8.38
CA TYR A 106 -12.28 58.90 7.80
C TYR A 106 -12.17 58.83 6.26
N ASN A 107 -12.02 57.58 5.78
CA ASN A 107 -12.39 57.01 4.47
C ASN A 107 -11.33 56.75 3.38
N LYS A 108 -10.07 57.22 3.44
CA LYS A 108 -9.07 56.86 2.40
C LYS A 108 -7.99 55.87 2.83
N CYS A 109 -7.67 55.79 4.13
CA CYS A 109 -6.71 54.80 4.66
C CYS A 109 -7.34 53.44 5.05
N GLU A 110 -8.66 53.37 5.21
CA GLU A 110 -9.35 52.17 5.71
C GLU A 110 -9.40 51.04 4.67
N SER A 111 -9.59 51.39 3.38
CA SER A 111 -9.51 50.45 2.26
C SER A 111 -8.14 49.76 2.16
N ASN A 112 -7.06 50.50 2.41
CA ASN A 112 -5.71 49.99 2.16
C ASN A 112 -5.30 48.93 3.20
N ASN A 113 -5.74 49.07 4.46
CA ASN A 113 -5.40 48.16 5.55
C ASN A 113 -6.24 46.88 5.57
N ASP A 114 -7.54 46.95 5.26
CA ASP A 114 -8.37 45.74 5.14
C ASP A 114 -7.94 44.90 3.92
N ASP A 115 -7.47 45.55 2.85
CA ASP A 115 -6.81 44.89 1.71
C ASP A 115 -5.46 44.27 2.07
N ILE A 116 -4.73 44.81 3.07
CA ILE A 116 -3.49 44.21 3.59
C ILE A 116 -3.81 42.94 4.38
N ILE A 117 -4.79 42.97 5.27
CA ILE A 117 -5.21 41.79 6.05
C ILE A 117 -5.75 40.70 5.14
N TYR A 118 -6.54 41.07 4.13
CA TYR A 118 -7.04 40.14 3.12
C TYR A 118 -5.92 39.50 2.31
N ARG A 119 -4.93 40.29 1.86
CA ARG A 119 -3.75 39.76 1.16
C ARG A 119 -2.89 38.85 2.04
N GLU A 120 -2.73 39.17 3.31
CA GLU A 120 -1.98 38.32 4.25
C GLU A 120 -2.72 37.01 4.54
N MET A 121 -4.07 37.04 4.61
CA MET A 121 -4.89 35.84 4.75
C MET A 121 -4.78 34.91 3.53
N ILE A 122 -4.77 35.45 2.31
CA ILE A 122 -4.53 34.66 1.09
C ILE A 122 -3.15 34.01 1.13
N ARG A 123 -2.11 34.76 1.53
CA ARG A 123 -0.76 34.19 1.67
C ARG A 123 -0.71 33.09 2.74
N LEU A 124 -1.46 33.24 3.83
CA LEU A 124 -1.55 32.23 4.89
C LEU A 124 -2.25 30.96 4.39
N LEU A 125 -3.34 31.10 3.63
CA LEU A 125 -4.02 29.96 3.00
C LEU A 125 -3.13 29.23 2.00
N TRP A 126 -2.41 29.97 1.16
CA TRP A 126 -1.46 29.38 0.21
C TRP A 126 -0.36 28.59 0.92
N LYS A 127 0.20 29.15 2.01
CA LYS A 127 1.18 28.44 2.86
C LYS A 127 0.58 27.22 3.55
N HIS A 128 -0.64 27.30 4.04
CA HIS A 128 -1.34 26.17 4.64
C HIS A 128 -1.58 25.04 3.63
N GLN A 129 -1.98 25.38 2.40
CA GLN A 129 -2.12 24.41 1.32
C GLN A 129 -0.78 23.75 0.97
N LEU A 130 0.30 24.54 0.88
CA LEU A 130 1.65 24.01 0.66
C LEU A 130 2.10 23.06 1.79
N SER A 131 1.80 23.40 3.05
CA SER A 131 2.10 22.53 4.19
C SER A 131 1.31 21.22 4.14
N LEU A 132 0.05 21.25 3.69
CA LEU A 132 -0.74 20.03 3.49
C LEU A 132 -0.18 19.15 2.36
N GLU A 133 0.24 19.75 1.25
CA GLU A 133 0.91 19.03 0.15
C GLU A 133 2.22 18.39 0.62
N TYR A 134 3.00 19.10 1.45
CA TYR A 134 4.21 18.57 2.08
C TYR A 134 3.91 17.37 3.00
N VAL A 135 2.88 17.46 3.86
CA VAL A 135 2.49 16.35 4.75
C VAL A 135 2.06 15.13 3.94
N ASN A 136 1.28 15.31 2.86
CA ASN A 136 0.88 14.22 1.98
C ASN A 136 2.09 13.58 1.28
N LEU A 137 3.10 14.37 0.92
CA LEU A 137 4.34 13.86 0.34
C LEU A 137 5.13 13.03 1.36
N VAL A 138 5.31 13.54 2.58
CA VAL A 138 5.96 12.82 3.68
C VAL A 138 5.22 11.52 4.01
N GLU A 139 3.89 11.58 4.08
CA GLU A 139 3.05 10.38 4.26
C GLU A 139 3.29 9.38 3.13
N SER A 140 3.29 9.80 1.86
CA SER A 140 3.51 8.88 0.74
C SER A 140 4.87 8.18 0.78
N ILE A 141 5.92 8.87 1.21
CA ILE A 141 7.29 8.34 1.28
C ILE A 141 7.41 7.32 2.41
N PHE A 142 6.88 7.65 3.59
CA PHE A 142 7.11 6.87 4.81
C PHE A 142 5.98 5.90 5.17
N LYS A 143 4.83 5.94 4.49
CA LYS A 143 3.68 5.05 4.79
C LYS A 143 4.05 3.57 4.76
N MET A 144 4.80 3.14 3.75
CA MET A 144 5.23 1.74 3.64
C MET A 144 6.29 1.39 4.69
N TYR A 145 7.25 2.28 4.89
CA TYR A 145 8.29 2.12 5.90
C TYR A 145 7.70 1.99 7.32
N SER A 146 6.82 2.90 7.72
CA SER A 146 6.17 2.89 9.05
C SER A 146 5.31 1.64 9.26
N LEU A 147 4.60 1.18 8.23
CA LEU A 147 3.82 -0.05 8.33
C LEU A 147 4.71 -1.29 8.48
N THR A 148 5.76 -1.42 7.66
CA THR A 148 6.68 -2.57 7.73
C THR A 148 7.42 -2.64 9.07
N ILE A 149 7.89 -1.50 9.59
CA ILE A 149 8.63 -1.45 10.86
C ILE A 149 7.73 -1.74 12.07
N ILE A 150 6.46 -1.29 12.05
CA ILE A 150 5.48 -1.64 13.09
C ILE A 150 5.23 -3.16 13.09
N MET A 151 5.00 -3.76 11.91
CA MET A 151 4.77 -5.21 11.80
C MET A 151 5.99 -6.03 12.26
N MET A 152 7.20 -5.65 11.84
CA MET A 152 8.43 -6.32 12.29
C MET A 152 8.63 -6.18 13.80
N ASN A 153 8.35 -5.01 14.38
CA ASN A 153 8.41 -4.81 15.83
C ASN A 153 7.42 -5.71 16.58
N PHE A 154 6.17 -5.81 16.13
CA PHE A 154 5.19 -6.70 16.78
C PHE A 154 5.61 -8.17 16.74
N ILE A 155 6.09 -8.65 15.58
CA ILE A 155 6.57 -10.03 15.43
C ILE A 155 7.81 -10.25 16.32
N GLY A 156 8.80 -9.37 16.26
CA GLY A 156 10.02 -9.47 17.05
C GLY A 156 9.74 -9.48 18.56
N MET A 157 8.88 -8.59 19.03
CA MET A 157 8.49 -8.52 20.45
C MET A 157 7.75 -9.78 20.91
N SER A 158 6.90 -10.37 20.06
CA SER A 158 6.21 -11.62 20.37
C SER A 158 7.18 -12.81 20.52
N LEU A 159 8.18 -12.91 19.64
CA LEU A 159 9.21 -13.95 19.69
C LEU A 159 10.13 -13.77 20.90
N ILE A 160 10.53 -12.54 21.21
CA ILE A 160 11.32 -12.22 22.41
C ILE A 160 10.53 -12.57 23.68
N GLY A 161 9.22 -12.30 23.70
CA GLY A 161 8.34 -12.69 24.81
C GLY A 161 8.32 -14.21 25.06
N ILE A 162 8.22 -15.01 23.99
CA ILE A 162 8.29 -16.47 24.08
C ILE A 162 9.68 -16.92 24.58
N GLN A 163 10.75 -16.29 24.09
CA GLN A 163 12.12 -16.61 24.50
C GLN A 163 12.38 -16.31 25.99
N ILE A 164 11.79 -15.24 26.54
CA ILE A 164 11.89 -14.94 27.97
C ILE A 164 11.19 -16.02 28.80
N LEU A 165 10.03 -16.51 28.37
CA LEU A 165 9.28 -17.57 29.07
C LEU A 165 10.05 -18.90 29.08
N THR A 166 10.69 -19.28 27.96
CA THR A 166 11.50 -20.51 27.89
C THR A 166 12.75 -20.43 28.76
N LEU A 167 13.41 -19.26 28.80
CA LEU A 167 14.58 -19.03 29.66
C LEU A 167 14.22 -18.98 31.15
N LEU A 168 13.02 -18.50 31.49
CA LEU A 168 12.49 -18.51 32.86
C LEU A 168 12.25 -19.94 33.35
N LYS A 169 11.71 -20.82 32.49
CA LYS A 169 11.55 -22.25 32.79
C LYS A 169 12.89 -22.96 33.01
N ASN A 170 13.93 -22.58 32.27
CA ASN A 170 15.26 -23.18 32.34
C ASN A 170 16.21 -22.53 33.37
N ASN A 171 15.72 -21.58 34.18
CA ASN A 171 16.46 -20.92 35.27
C ASN A 171 17.77 -20.20 34.86
N ARG A 172 17.90 -19.78 33.60
CA ARG A 172 19.08 -19.05 33.06
C ARG A 172 18.94 -17.53 33.22
N LYS A 173 19.26 -17.03 34.43
CA LYS A 173 19.00 -15.62 34.83
C LYS A 173 19.82 -14.57 34.08
N THR A 174 21.06 -14.87 33.69
CA THR A 174 21.97 -13.92 33.01
C THR A 174 21.53 -13.61 31.58
N GLU A 175 21.17 -14.63 30.80
CA GLU A 175 20.64 -14.49 29.44
C GLU A 175 19.28 -13.78 29.44
N MET A 176 18.43 -14.05 30.44
CA MET A 176 17.12 -13.40 30.59
C MET A 176 17.21 -11.88 30.67
N LEU A 177 18.18 -11.34 31.42
CA LEU A 177 18.37 -9.89 31.58
C LEU A 177 18.65 -9.18 30.25
N ILE A 178 19.34 -9.86 29.33
CA ILE A 178 19.66 -9.35 28.00
C ILE A 178 18.37 -9.22 27.17
N TYR A 179 17.54 -10.26 27.12
CA TYR A 179 16.28 -10.24 26.35
C TYR A 179 15.27 -9.25 26.93
N ILE A 180 15.21 -9.08 28.25
CA ILE A 180 14.41 -8.03 28.89
C ILE A 180 14.89 -6.64 28.45
N GLY A 181 16.20 -6.42 28.37
CA GLY A 181 16.76 -5.16 27.87
C GLY A 181 16.42 -4.88 26.41
N ILE A 182 16.42 -5.90 25.55
CA ILE A 182 16.00 -5.78 24.13
C ILE A 182 14.51 -5.48 24.04
N LEU A 183 13.67 -6.12 24.86
CA LEU A 183 12.23 -5.87 24.93
C LEU A 183 11.93 -4.41 25.31
N ILE A 184 12.58 -3.88 26.35
CA ILE A 184 12.44 -2.47 26.75
C ILE A 184 12.89 -1.55 25.60
N GLY A 185 14.00 -1.87 24.93
CA GLY A 185 14.47 -1.13 23.76
C GLY A 185 13.47 -1.11 22.60
N GLY A 186 12.82 -2.25 22.31
CA GLY A 186 11.78 -2.35 21.29
C GLY A 186 10.54 -1.49 21.61
N PHE A 187 10.10 -1.46 22.87
CA PHE A 187 9.02 -0.56 23.29
C PHE A 187 9.39 0.92 23.16
N ILE A 188 10.62 1.30 23.55
CA ILE A 188 11.10 2.67 23.40
C ILE A 188 11.18 3.07 21.92
N HIS A 189 11.68 2.18 21.05
CA HIS A 189 11.74 2.42 19.61
C HIS A 189 10.36 2.63 18.99
N LEU A 190 9.39 1.76 19.33
CA LEU A 190 8.00 1.89 18.87
C LEU A 190 7.37 3.22 19.33
N PHE A 191 7.64 3.63 20.57
CA PHE A 191 7.16 4.90 21.10
C PHE A 191 7.74 6.09 20.34
N ILE A 192 9.06 6.11 20.09
CA ILE A 192 9.74 7.16 19.33
C ILE A 192 9.18 7.27 17.91
N LEU A 193 8.88 6.15 17.24
CA LEU A 193 8.30 6.18 15.88
C LEU A 193 6.84 6.65 15.84
N SER A 194 6.10 6.45 16.92
CA SER A 194 4.68 6.84 17.01
C SER A 194 4.50 8.31 17.39
N TYR A 195 5.49 8.90 18.08
CA TYR A 195 5.43 10.26 18.62
C TYR A 195 5.25 11.36 17.55
N PRO A 196 6.00 11.40 16.43
CA PRO A 196 5.85 12.46 15.43
C PRO A 196 4.48 12.46 14.74
N GLY A 197 3.85 11.28 14.61
CA GLY A 197 2.51 11.18 14.06
C GLY A 197 1.45 11.82 14.96
N GLN A 198 1.62 11.70 16.28
CA GLN A 198 0.79 12.38 17.27
C GLN A 198 1.05 13.90 17.24
N GLU A 199 2.32 14.32 17.15
CA GLU A 199 2.70 15.73 17.15
C GLU A 199 2.13 16.51 15.93
N ILE A 200 2.13 15.89 14.74
CA ILE A 200 1.47 16.46 13.54
C ILE A 200 -0.03 16.65 13.77
N MET A 201 -0.68 15.65 14.38
CA MET A 201 -2.11 15.70 14.68
C MET A 201 -2.41 16.84 15.66
N ASP A 202 -1.62 16.97 16.72
CA ASP A 202 -1.78 18.02 17.74
C ASP A 202 -1.56 19.43 17.13
N HIS A 203 -0.52 19.63 16.32
CA HIS A 203 -0.32 20.92 15.65
C HIS A 203 -1.38 21.25 14.59
N SER A 204 -1.92 20.25 13.90
CA SER A 204 -3.00 20.46 12.93
C SER A 204 -4.33 20.86 13.60
N THR A 205 -4.61 20.31 14.79
CA THR A 205 -5.80 20.66 15.59
C THR A 205 -5.64 22.00 16.30
N ASP A 206 -4.44 22.33 16.80
CA ASP A 206 -4.14 23.65 17.37
C ASP A 206 -4.40 24.79 16.37
N LEU A 207 -4.10 24.58 15.09
CA LEU A 207 -4.40 25.56 14.04
C LEU A 207 -5.91 25.84 13.93
N PHE A 208 -6.77 24.84 14.11
CA PHE A 208 -8.21 25.02 14.15
C PHE A 208 -8.62 25.92 15.33
N HIS A 209 -8.09 25.66 16.53
CA HIS A 209 -8.39 26.46 17.72
C HIS A 209 -7.91 27.91 17.57
N LYS A 210 -6.72 28.13 17.00
CA LYS A 210 -6.19 29.47 16.72
C LYS A 210 -7.00 30.21 15.67
N ALA A 211 -7.46 29.52 14.62
CA ALA A 211 -8.36 30.08 13.62
C ALA A 211 -9.73 30.44 14.21
N TYR A 212 -10.26 29.61 15.10
CA TYR A 212 -11.54 29.83 15.76
C TYR A 212 -11.49 31.05 16.71
N ASN A 213 -10.38 31.24 17.42
CA ASN A 213 -10.16 32.38 18.30
C ASN A 213 -9.88 33.71 17.58
N MET A 214 -9.85 33.71 16.24
CA MET A 214 -9.73 34.94 15.45
C MET A 214 -10.96 35.84 15.64
N LEU A 215 -10.76 37.16 15.69
CA LEU A 215 -11.83 38.16 15.77
C LEU A 215 -12.58 38.31 14.43
N TRP A 216 -13.21 37.24 13.98
CA TRP A 216 -13.89 37.09 12.68
C TRP A 216 -15.01 38.11 12.44
N TYR A 217 -15.58 38.68 13.51
CA TYR A 217 -16.62 39.70 13.45
C TYR A 217 -16.07 41.13 13.23
N LYS A 218 -14.74 41.31 13.31
CA LYS A 218 -14.06 42.59 13.05
C LYS A 218 -13.32 42.61 11.71
N THR A 219 -13.32 41.50 10.97
CA THR A 219 -12.64 41.37 9.67
C THR A 219 -13.59 41.61 8.50
N SER A 220 -13.04 41.90 7.32
CA SER A 220 -13.87 42.12 6.13
C SER A 220 -14.65 40.85 5.75
N ARG A 221 -15.83 41.01 5.13
CA ARG A 221 -16.68 39.89 4.68
C ARG A 221 -15.93 38.88 3.79
N ARG A 222 -15.00 39.36 2.96
CA ARG A 222 -14.16 38.50 2.10
C ARG A 222 -13.18 37.66 2.93
N THR A 223 -12.60 38.24 3.98
CA THR A 223 -11.69 37.54 4.89
C THR A 223 -12.43 36.51 5.76
N THR A 224 -13.66 36.82 6.19
CA THR A 224 -14.50 35.88 6.96
C THR A 224 -14.91 34.66 6.13
N GLN A 225 -15.16 34.81 4.83
CA GLN A 225 -15.39 33.68 3.91
C GLN A 225 -14.15 32.79 3.72
N LEU A 226 -12.96 33.40 3.68
CA LEU A 226 -11.70 32.64 3.62
C LEU A 226 -11.43 31.88 4.94
N LEU A 227 -11.76 32.50 6.07
CA LEU A 227 -11.65 31.87 7.39
C LEU A 227 -12.61 30.69 7.56
N SER A 228 -13.84 30.75 7.02
CA SER A 228 -14.77 29.61 7.08
C SER A 228 -14.28 28.41 6.27
N ILE A 229 -13.63 28.65 5.13
CA ILE A 229 -12.96 27.60 4.34
C ILE A 229 -11.81 26.99 5.14
N LEU A 230 -10.99 27.81 5.79
CA LEU A 230 -9.89 27.33 6.66
C LEU A 230 -10.43 26.46 7.80
N LEU A 231 -11.43 26.94 8.53
CA LEU A 231 -12.04 26.23 9.66
C LEU A 231 -12.65 24.90 9.24
N TYR A 232 -13.39 24.88 8.12
CA TYR A 232 -13.94 23.63 7.56
C TYR A 232 -12.84 22.62 7.21
N ARG A 233 -11.70 23.10 6.70
CA ARG A 233 -10.57 22.23 6.36
C ARG A 233 -9.81 21.74 7.61
N CYS A 234 -9.61 22.59 8.61
CA CYS A 234 -8.90 22.25 9.85
C CYS A 234 -9.73 21.38 10.80
N ILE A 235 -11.03 21.19 10.55
CA ILE A 235 -11.91 20.32 11.36
C ILE A 235 -11.55 18.83 11.20
N VAL A 236 -10.94 18.47 10.07
CA VAL A 236 -10.39 17.14 9.84
C VAL A 236 -8.89 17.23 10.16
N PRO A 237 -8.44 16.72 11.32
CA PRO A 237 -7.03 16.71 11.63
C PRO A 237 -6.24 15.92 10.60
N CYS A 238 -4.98 16.31 10.39
CA CYS A 238 -4.07 15.52 9.56
C CYS A 238 -3.74 14.25 10.35
N THR A 239 -4.37 13.13 9.99
CA THR A 239 -4.13 11.84 10.61
C THR A 239 -3.43 10.91 9.64
N LEU A 240 -2.26 10.40 10.03
CA LEU A 240 -1.61 9.29 9.34
C LEU A 240 -2.43 8.02 9.62
N THR A 241 -3.46 7.76 8.83
CA THR A 241 -4.41 6.66 9.08
C THR A 241 -4.34 5.55 8.04
N ALA A 242 -4.17 4.32 8.54
CA ALA A 242 -4.05 3.10 7.74
C ALA A 242 -5.38 2.51 7.24
N ALA A 243 -6.54 3.12 7.51
CA ALA A 243 -7.81 2.66 6.96
C ALA A 243 -8.90 3.74 7.07
N VAL A 244 -9.52 4.07 5.94
CA VAL A 244 -10.66 5.00 5.85
C VAL A 244 -11.98 4.19 5.86
N ARG A 245 -12.98 4.65 6.62
CA ARG A 245 -14.35 4.08 6.65
C ARG A 245 -15.35 5.07 6.05
N GLN A 246 -16.26 4.58 5.22
CA GLN A 246 -17.21 5.39 4.45
C GLN A 246 -18.59 4.72 4.24
N PRO A 247 -19.62 5.49 3.82
CA PRO A 247 -21.04 5.21 4.07
C PRO A 247 -21.71 4.30 3.01
N LYS A 248 -22.85 3.70 3.39
CA LYS A 248 -23.63 2.77 2.57
C LYS A 248 -24.64 3.52 1.69
N VAL A 249 -24.64 3.19 0.40
CA VAL A 249 -25.73 3.48 -0.55
C VAL A 249 -26.16 2.15 -1.17
N GLY A 250 -27.46 1.84 -1.09
CA GLY A 250 -28.06 0.59 -1.53
C GLY A 250 -28.46 0.57 -3.01
N GLU A 251 -28.22 -0.59 -3.60
CA GLU A 251 -28.76 -1.24 -4.81
C GLU A 251 -29.29 -0.38 -5.99
N MET A 252 -28.41 -0.22 -6.98
CA MET A 252 -28.70 -0.23 -8.42
C MET A 252 -27.48 -0.90 -9.08
N GLN A 253 -27.64 -1.89 -9.98
CA GLN A 253 -26.52 -2.72 -10.49
C GLN A 253 -26.65 -3.07 -11.99
N SER A 254 -27.18 -2.15 -12.79
CA SER A 254 -27.44 -2.38 -14.22
C SER A 254 -26.16 -2.36 -15.06
N ALA A 255 -25.28 -1.37 -14.83
CA ALA A 255 -24.06 -1.20 -15.63
C ALA A 255 -22.99 -2.25 -15.27
N VAL A 256 -22.91 -2.62 -13.98
CA VAL A 256 -22.01 -3.68 -13.49
C VAL A 256 -22.30 -5.02 -14.18
N ASN A 257 -23.58 -5.41 -14.29
CA ASN A 257 -23.97 -6.65 -14.95
C ASN A 257 -23.65 -6.66 -16.45
N ARG A 258 -23.69 -5.50 -17.12
CA ARG A 258 -23.43 -5.40 -18.56
C ARG A 258 -21.94 -5.52 -18.90
N TYR A 259 -21.09 -4.80 -18.17
CA TYR A 259 -19.66 -4.70 -18.52
C TYR A 259 -18.75 -5.66 -17.73
N TYR A 260 -19.12 -6.00 -16.49
CA TYR A 260 -18.29 -6.80 -15.58
C TYR A 260 -18.83 -8.24 -15.40
N ASN A 261 -19.68 -8.72 -16.32
CA ASN A 261 -20.31 -10.05 -16.21
C ASN A 261 -19.30 -11.19 -16.09
N ILE A 262 -18.19 -11.14 -16.84
CA ILE A 262 -17.14 -12.17 -16.78
C ILE A 262 -16.51 -12.19 -15.38
N ASN A 263 -16.09 -11.02 -14.88
CA ASN A 263 -15.52 -10.89 -13.54
C ASN A 263 -16.53 -11.29 -12.46
N LYS A 264 -17.82 -11.00 -12.65
CA LYS A 264 -18.90 -11.43 -11.77
C LYS A 264 -18.98 -12.95 -11.68
N VAL A 265 -19.01 -13.65 -12.81
CA VAL A 265 -19.04 -15.12 -12.84
C VAL A 265 -17.78 -15.70 -12.20
N LEU A 266 -16.61 -15.13 -12.52
CA LEU A 266 -15.31 -15.53 -11.95
C LEU A 266 -15.27 -15.36 -10.42
N LEU A 267 -15.57 -14.17 -9.90
CA LEU A 267 -15.64 -13.92 -8.44
C LEU A 267 -16.69 -14.79 -7.75
N SER A 268 -17.83 -15.06 -8.40
CA SER A 268 -18.90 -15.88 -7.82
C SER A 268 -18.48 -17.34 -7.65
N LYS A 269 -17.69 -17.88 -8.59
CA LYS A 269 -17.11 -19.24 -8.49
C LYS A 269 -16.10 -19.35 -7.35
N LEU A 270 -15.42 -18.25 -6.99
CA LEU A 270 -14.53 -18.18 -5.84
C LEU A 270 -15.28 -17.97 -4.51
N GLY A 271 -16.57 -17.60 -4.55
CA GLY A 271 -17.33 -17.15 -3.37
C GLY A 271 -16.98 -15.72 -2.92
N GLY A 272 -16.31 -14.95 -3.77
CA GLY A 272 -15.92 -13.56 -3.49
C GLY A 272 -16.98 -12.52 -3.84
N TRP A 273 -18.05 -12.91 -4.55
CA TRP A 273 -19.03 -11.94 -5.05
C TRP A 273 -19.91 -11.36 -3.92
N PRO A 274 -20.03 -10.02 -3.80
CA PRO A 274 -20.70 -9.42 -2.65
C PRO A 274 -22.19 -9.71 -2.52
N THR A 275 -22.93 -9.86 -3.61
CA THR A 275 -24.39 -10.10 -3.55
C THR A 275 -24.77 -11.58 -3.52
N GLN A 276 -23.80 -12.49 -3.40
CA GLN A 276 -24.04 -13.94 -3.33
C GLN A 276 -24.68 -14.36 -1.98
N SER A 277 -25.19 -15.59 -1.88
CA SER A 277 -25.71 -16.11 -0.61
C SER A 277 -24.61 -16.17 0.46
N LYS A 278 -24.97 -15.86 1.71
CA LYS A 278 -24.02 -15.90 2.85
C LYS A 278 -23.35 -17.27 2.98
N PHE A 279 -24.09 -18.34 2.71
CA PHE A 279 -23.58 -19.71 2.75
C PHE A 279 -22.48 -19.94 1.71
N LEU A 280 -22.68 -19.56 0.44
CA LEU A 280 -21.67 -19.75 -0.61
C LEU A 280 -20.42 -18.89 -0.40
N LYS A 281 -20.56 -17.68 0.16
CA LYS A 281 -19.43 -16.81 0.53
C LYS A 281 -18.53 -17.38 1.62
N ILE A 282 -19.04 -18.32 2.42
CA ILE A 282 -18.24 -19.01 3.44
C ILE A 282 -17.75 -20.33 2.87
N LEU A 283 -18.64 -21.14 2.31
CA LEU A 283 -18.34 -22.48 1.83
C LEU A 283 -17.25 -22.49 0.75
N LEU A 284 -17.41 -21.71 -0.32
CA LEU A 284 -16.48 -21.77 -1.45
C LEU A 284 -15.05 -21.34 -1.07
N PRO A 285 -14.81 -20.21 -0.37
CA PRO A 285 -13.47 -19.88 0.11
C PRO A 285 -12.93 -20.91 1.11
N THR A 286 -13.75 -21.50 1.98
CA THR A 286 -13.26 -22.54 2.92
C THR A 286 -12.78 -23.81 2.21
N ILE A 287 -13.46 -24.22 1.12
CA ILE A 287 -13.00 -25.34 0.29
C ILE A 287 -11.69 -24.97 -0.40
N MET A 288 -11.59 -23.76 -0.98
CA MET A 288 -10.33 -23.32 -1.60
C MET A 288 -9.18 -23.28 -0.58
N MET A 289 -9.44 -22.79 0.63
CA MET A 289 -8.46 -22.76 1.72
C MET A 289 -7.97 -24.15 2.09
N SER A 290 -8.85 -25.16 2.18
CA SER A 290 -8.43 -26.51 2.57
C SER A 290 -7.50 -27.14 1.54
N PHE A 291 -7.75 -26.95 0.25
CA PHE A 291 -6.88 -27.44 -0.81
C PHE A 291 -5.53 -26.71 -0.84
N VAL A 292 -5.51 -25.38 -0.75
CA VAL A 292 -4.26 -24.61 -0.66
C VAL A 292 -3.47 -24.98 0.62
N PHE A 293 -4.17 -25.29 1.71
CA PHE A 293 -3.56 -25.76 2.97
C PHE A 293 -2.95 -27.12 2.88
N SER A 294 -3.64 -28.06 2.24
CA SER A 294 -3.08 -29.39 2.06
C SER A 294 -1.72 -29.36 1.35
N ILE A 295 -1.56 -28.58 0.28
CA ILE A 295 -0.27 -28.47 -0.42
C ILE A 295 0.73 -27.62 0.35
N GLY A 296 0.34 -26.43 0.82
CA GLY A 296 1.27 -25.55 1.53
C GLY A 296 1.85 -26.20 2.80
N PHE A 297 1.05 -27.00 3.51
CA PHE A 297 1.52 -27.77 4.66
C PHE A 297 2.52 -28.86 4.27
N LEU A 298 2.21 -29.65 3.24
CA LEU A 298 3.10 -30.74 2.81
C LEU A 298 4.44 -30.21 2.24
N GLU A 299 4.40 -29.10 1.51
CA GLU A 299 5.61 -28.40 1.03
C GLU A 299 6.46 -27.87 2.19
N PHE A 300 5.82 -27.34 3.24
CA PHE A 300 6.52 -26.91 4.45
C PHE A 300 7.18 -28.08 5.19
N VAL A 301 6.49 -29.23 5.30
CA VAL A 301 7.05 -30.45 5.90
C VAL A 301 8.27 -30.91 5.10
N ARG A 302 8.15 -31.00 3.77
CA ARG A 302 9.28 -31.36 2.90
C ARG A 302 10.48 -30.44 3.11
N LEU A 303 10.27 -29.12 3.09
CA LEU A 303 11.33 -28.13 3.32
C LEU A 303 12.03 -28.34 4.67
N SER A 304 11.30 -28.79 5.70
CA SER A 304 11.87 -29.06 7.02
C SER A 304 12.77 -30.30 7.05
N GLU A 305 12.56 -31.26 6.15
CA GLU A 305 13.32 -32.50 6.06
C GLU A 305 14.54 -32.36 5.13
N THR A 306 14.42 -31.59 4.04
CA THR A 306 15.45 -31.45 3.01
C THR A 306 16.47 -30.33 3.23
N TRP A 307 16.43 -29.59 4.37
CA TRP A 307 17.29 -28.44 4.72
C TRP A 307 18.80 -28.73 4.78
N LYS A 308 19.37 -29.28 3.72
CA LYS A 308 20.74 -29.77 3.61
C LYS A 308 21.37 -29.32 2.30
N THR A 309 20.59 -29.03 1.26
CA THR A 309 21.11 -28.72 -0.07
C THR A 309 20.31 -27.60 -0.75
N ILE A 310 20.96 -26.44 -0.92
CA ILE A 310 20.36 -25.16 -1.36
C ILE A 310 19.54 -25.29 -2.66
N THR A 311 19.92 -26.20 -3.57
CA THR A 311 19.33 -26.32 -4.91
C THR A 311 17.99 -27.05 -4.93
N GLU A 312 17.83 -28.12 -4.16
CA GLU A 312 16.55 -28.83 -4.02
C GLU A 312 15.55 -28.02 -3.17
N ASP A 313 16.07 -27.21 -2.25
CA ASP A 313 15.26 -26.31 -1.42
C ASP A 313 14.64 -25.15 -2.23
N CYS A 314 15.29 -24.69 -3.31
CA CYS A 314 14.81 -23.56 -4.12
C CYS A 314 13.41 -23.79 -4.74
N GLU A 315 13.14 -24.99 -5.26
CA GLU A 315 11.82 -25.32 -5.84
C GLU A 315 10.72 -25.30 -4.77
N CYS A 316 11.00 -25.87 -3.60
CA CYS A 316 10.08 -25.89 -2.46
C CYS A 316 9.79 -24.46 -1.97
N PHE A 317 10.83 -23.60 -1.90
CA PHE A 317 10.67 -22.18 -1.55
C PHE A 317 9.78 -21.43 -2.55
N ILE A 318 9.98 -21.64 -3.86
CA ILE A 318 9.17 -21.01 -4.89
C ILE A 318 7.69 -21.42 -4.74
N MET A 319 7.42 -22.71 -4.52
CA MET A 319 6.05 -23.20 -4.32
C MET A 319 5.41 -22.68 -3.03
N LEU A 320 6.18 -22.61 -1.92
CA LEU A 320 5.71 -22.05 -0.66
C LEU A 320 5.35 -20.57 -0.78
N ILE A 321 6.15 -19.81 -1.53
CA ILE A 321 5.88 -18.40 -1.81
C ILE A 321 4.61 -18.23 -2.65
N ILE A 322 4.41 -19.06 -3.68
CA ILE A 322 3.20 -19.04 -4.52
C ILE A 322 1.95 -19.37 -3.70
N THR A 323 2.01 -20.41 -2.86
CA THR A 323 0.89 -20.79 -1.98
C THR A 323 0.59 -19.72 -0.93
N PHE A 324 1.61 -19.09 -0.34
CA PHE A 324 1.45 -17.94 0.54
C PHE A 324 0.77 -16.75 -0.17
N GLY A 325 1.18 -16.44 -1.40
CA GLY A 325 0.55 -15.41 -2.22
C GLY A 325 -0.93 -15.72 -2.49
N ALA A 326 -1.27 -16.97 -2.80
CA ALA A 326 -2.64 -17.41 -2.98
C ALA A 326 -3.48 -17.20 -1.70
N TYR A 327 -2.93 -17.49 -0.52
CA TYR A 327 -3.60 -17.21 0.75
C TYR A 327 -3.88 -15.73 0.98
N CYS A 328 -2.88 -14.87 0.80
CA CYS A 328 -3.05 -13.44 0.97
C CYS A 328 -4.14 -12.89 0.03
N LYS A 329 -4.20 -13.37 -1.21
CA LYS A 329 -5.24 -13.03 -2.19
C LYS A 329 -6.64 -13.44 -1.72
N LEU A 330 -6.81 -14.70 -1.31
CA LEU A 330 -8.10 -15.20 -0.86
C LEU A 330 -8.57 -14.48 0.42
N PHE A 331 -7.67 -14.29 1.39
CA PHE A 331 -7.94 -13.57 2.63
C PHE A 331 -8.41 -12.14 2.34
N THR A 332 -7.76 -11.45 1.40
CA THR A 332 -8.14 -10.08 1.01
C THR A 332 -9.56 -10.03 0.46
N ILE A 333 -9.94 -10.96 -0.43
CA ILE A 333 -11.30 -11.03 -1.00
C ILE A 333 -12.35 -11.27 0.09
N VAL A 334 -12.06 -12.17 1.03
CA VAL A 334 -12.99 -12.51 2.12
C VAL A 334 -13.15 -11.35 3.10
N PHE A 335 -12.05 -10.77 3.59
CA PHE A 335 -12.09 -9.73 4.61
C PHE A 335 -12.52 -8.36 4.06
N LYS A 336 -12.07 -8.00 2.86
CA LYS A 336 -12.41 -6.71 2.23
C LYS A 336 -13.66 -6.79 1.34
N ASN A 337 -14.48 -7.84 1.45
CA ASN A 337 -15.67 -8.04 0.63
C ASN A 337 -16.61 -6.82 0.61
N LYS A 338 -16.84 -6.18 1.78
CA LYS A 338 -17.65 -4.95 1.88
C LYS A 338 -17.07 -3.78 1.07
N ASN A 339 -15.76 -3.66 1.00
CA ASN A 339 -15.11 -2.61 0.22
C ASN A 339 -15.21 -2.90 -1.28
N ILE A 340 -15.17 -4.18 -1.68
CA ILE A 340 -15.44 -4.61 -3.06
C ILE A 340 -16.90 -4.31 -3.43
N GLU A 341 -17.85 -4.58 -2.54
CA GLU A 341 -19.27 -4.22 -2.71
C GLU A 341 -19.44 -2.72 -2.96
N HIS A 342 -18.78 -1.90 -2.14
CA HIS A 342 -18.80 -0.45 -2.28
C HIS A 342 -18.14 0.02 -3.58
N LEU A 343 -17.03 -0.58 -3.97
CA LEU A 343 -16.34 -0.25 -5.21
C LEU A 343 -17.23 -0.56 -6.43
N LEU A 344 -17.95 -1.69 -6.40
CA LEU A 344 -18.94 -2.04 -7.43
C LEU A 344 -20.14 -1.09 -7.45
N SER A 345 -20.62 -0.62 -6.28
CA SER A 345 -21.72 0.35 -6.23
C SER A 345 -21.28 1.73 -6.74
N LEU A 346 -20.04 2.14 -6.48
CA LEU A 346 -19.45 3.35 -7.06
C LEU A 346 -19.33 3.25 -8.58
N ILE A 347 -18.93 2.09 -9.12
CA ILE A 347 -18.91 1.88 -10.58
C ILE A 347 -20.30 2.13 -11.17
N ASP A 348 -21.35 1.53 -10.61
CA ASP A 348 -22.72 1.75 -11.09
C ASP A 348 -23.13 3.22 -10.97
N TYR A 349 -22.81 3.87 -9.85
CA TYR A 349 -23.05 5.30 -9.65
C TYR A 349 -22.34 6.17 -10.70
N HIS A 350 -21.08 5.88 -11.03
CA HIS A 350 -20.35 6.63 -12.07
C HIS A 350 -21.04 6.56 -13.43
N TRP A 351 -21.57 5.38 -13.81
CA TRP A 351 -22.33 5.26 -15.06
C TRP A 351 -23.61 6.11 -15.11
N HIS A 352 -24.14 6.53 -13.96
CA HIS A 352 -25.28 7.46 -13.89
C HIS A 352 -24.86 8.93 -13.81
N VAL A 353 -23.70 9.22 -13.22
CA VAL A 353 -23.17 10.60 -13.08
C VAL A 353 -22.59 11.12 -14.40
N PHE A 354 -21.97 10.25 -15.19
CA PHE A 354 -21.39 10.59 -16.48
C PHE A 354 -22.46 10.44 -17.57
N THR A 355 -23.22 11.51 -17.81
CA THR A 355 -24.36 11.53 -18.72
C THR A 355 -24.01 11.97 -20.14
N HIS A 356 -22.84 12.60 -20.35
CA HIS A 356 -22.48 13.14 -21.66
C HIS A 356 -22.10 12.02 -22.63
N SER A 357 -22.52 12.13 -23.90
CA SER A 357 -22.33 11.07 -24.92
C SER A 357 -20.86 10.68 -25.09
N LEU A 358 -19.97 11.67 -25.20
CA LEU A 358 -18.51 11.45 -25.28
C LEU A 358 -17.93 10.74 -24.05
N GLU A 359 -18.37 11.12 -22.84
CA GLU A 359 -17.90 10.51 -21.59
C GLU A 359 -18.31 9.03 -21.55
N ILE A 360 -19.57 8.73 -21.88
CA ILE A 360 -20.11 7.36 -21.93
C ILE A 360 -19.37 6.53 -22.99
N GLN A 361 -19.07 7.10 -24.15
CA GLN A 361 -18.34 6.40 -25.21
C GLN A 361 -16.93 6.03 -24.75
N ILE A 362 -16.18 6.95 -24.15
CA ILE A 362 -14.84 6.69 -23.62
C ILE A 362 -14.90 5.61 -22.54
N MET A 363 -15.83 5.73 -21.60
CA MET A 363 -16.02 4.71 -20.55
C MET A 363 -16.36 3.34 -21.14
N HIS A 364 -17.13 3.30 -22.21
CA HIS A 364 -17.48 2.06 -22.90
C HIS A 364 -16.27 1.40 -23.58
N GLU A 365 -15.47 2.18 -24.31
CA GLU A 365 -14.26 1.69 -24.98
C GLU A 365 -13.26 1.12 -23.98
N TYR A 366 -13.01 1.82 -22.87
CA TYR A 366 -12.15 1.33 -21.79
C TYR A 366 -12.70 0.06 -21.16
N ALA A 367 -14.01 -0.05 -20.93
CA ALA A 367 -14.62 -1.28 -20.41
C ALA A 367 -14.43 -2.48 -21.37
N ILE A 368 -14.52 -2.26 -22.69
CA ILE A 368 -14.23 -3.29 -23.70
C ILE A 368 -12.75 -3.69 -23.65
N ILE A 369 -11.82 -2.72 -23.56
CA ILE A 369 -10.39 -2.99 -23.43
C ILE A 369 -10.11 -3.82 -22.18
N GLY A 370 -10.67 -3.44 -21.03
CA GLY A 370 -10.55 -4.20 -19.77
C GLY A 370 -11.04 -5.64 -19.91
N ARG A 371 -12.18 -5.84 -20.58
CA ARG A 371 -12.71 -7.19 -20.86
C ARG A 371 -11.77 -8.01 -21.76
N LYS A 372 -11.21 -7.40 -22.82
CA LYS A 372 -10.23 -8.07 -23.70
C LYS A 372 -8.97 -8.44 -22.94
N MET A 373 -8.45 -7.54 -22.08
CA MET A 373 -7.28 -7.80 -21.23
C MET A 373 -7.54 -8.96 -20.26
N THR A 374 -8.71 -8.99 -19.60
CA THR A 374 -9.11 -10.11 -18.73
C THR A 374 -9.16 -11.44 -19.47
N ILE A 375 -9.78 -11.49 -20.66
CA ILE A 375 -9.88 -12.72 -21.45
C ILE A 375 -8.49 -13.17 -21.92
N SER A 376 -7.70 -12.25 -22.47
CA SER A 376 -6.35 -12.55 -22.96
C SER A 376 -5.45 -13.08 -21.84
N TYR A 377 -5.47 -12.44 -20.67
CA TYR A 377 -4.71 -12.87 -19.50
C TYR A 377 -5.14 -14.25 -19.01
N ALA A 378 -6.46 -14.50 -18.88
CA ALA A 378 -6.98 -15.79 -18.45
C ALA A 378 -6.59 -16.93 -19.42
N VAL A 379 -6.73 -16.70 -20.74
CA VAL A 379 -6.34 -17.70 -21.77
C VAL A 379 -4.86 -18.02 -21.70
N MET A 380 -4.01 -16.98 -21.58
CA MET A 380 -2.56 -17.16 -21.46
C MET A 380 -2.20 -18.01 -20.23
N ILE A 381 -2.69 -17.67 -19.04
CA ILE A 381 -2.36 -18.41 -17.82
C ILE A 381 -2.93 -19.83 -17.83
N TYR A 382 -4.18 -20.03 -18.26
CA TYR A 382 -4.75 -21.38 -18.36
C TYR A 382 -4.01 -22.25 -19.39
N SER A 383 -3.55 -21.67 -20.50
CA SER A 383 -2.73 -22.41 -21.48
C SER A 383 -1.40 -22.88 -20.90
N LEU A 384 -0.72 -22.04 -20.11
CA LEU A 384 0.52 -22.39 -19.43
C LEU A 384 0.29 -23.45 -18.35
N MET A 385 -0.80 -23.32 -17.59
CA MET A 385 -1.21 -24.34 -16.61
C MET A 385 -1.46 -25.70 -17.27
N SER A 386 -2.15 -25.72 -18.42
CA SER A 386 -2.39 -26.97 -19.17
C SER A 386 -1.09 -27.61 -19.65
N LEU A 387 -0.11 -26.83 -20.11
CA LEU A 387 1.21 -27.34 -20.49
C LEU A 387 1.95 -27.94 -19.28
N TYR A 388 1.91 -27.27 -18.14
CA TYR A 388 2.52 -27.76 -16.90
C TYR A 388 1.88 -29.10 -16.43
N MET A 389 0.55 -29.22 -16.54
CA MET A 389 -0.16 -30.46 -16.20
C MET A 389 0.17 -31.66 -17.08
N LEU A 390 0.79 -31.46 -18.25
CA LEU A 390 1.22 -32.57 -19.11
C LEU A 390 2.44 -33.32 -18.54
N ILE A 391 3.21 -32.74 -17.62
CA ILE A 391 4.47 -33.32 -17.10
C ILE A 391 4.27 -34.76 -16.57
N PRO A 392 3.30 -35.06 -15.67
CA PRO A 392 3.04 -36.42 -15.20
C PRO A 392 2.53 -37.38 -16.28
N VAL A 393 1.86 -36.85 -17.31
CA VAL A 393 1.28 -37.64 -18.42
C VAL A 393 2.34 -38.03 -19.45
N THR A 394 3.41 -37.23 -19.59
CA THR A 394 4.49 -37.49 -20.57
C THR A 394 5.07 -38.91 -20.52
N PRO A 395 5.49 -39.49 -19.37
CA PRO A 395 6.05 -40.84 -19.33
C PRO A 395 5.04 -41.91 -19.79
N GLN A 396 3.75 -41.76 -19.46
CA GLN A 396 2.71 -42.72 -19.85
C GLN A 396 2.42 -42.70 -21.35
N LEU A 397 2.39 -41.50 -21.96
CA LEU A 397 2.28 -41.37 -23.41
C LEU A 397 3.51 -41.94 -24.11
N LEU A 398 4.70 -41.63 -23.60
CA LEU A 398 5.95 -42.15 -24.12
C LEU A 398 6.02 -43.68 -24.02
N ASP A 399 5.54 -44.30 -22.94
CA ASP A 399 5.51 -45.77 -22.81
C ASP A 399 4.51 -46.41 -23.79
N ARG A 400 3.43 -45.71 -24.15
CA ARG A 400 2.46 -46.17 -25.15
C ARG A 400 2.97 -46.08 -26.59
N PHE A 401 3.68 -45.00 -26.94
CA PHE A 401 4.13 -44.75 -28.32
C PHE A 401 5.57 -45.19 -28.60
N ILE A 402 6.45 -45.15 -27.58
CA ILE A 402 7.89 -45.46 -27.66
C ILE A 402 8.28 -46.30 -26.43
N PRO A 403 7.88 -47.58 -26.36
CA PRO A 403 8.11 -48.43 -25.21
C PRO A 403 9.61 -48.72 -25.01
N LEU A 404 10.08 -48.65 -23.75
CA LEU A 404 11.41 -49.07 -23.33
C LEU A 404 11.35 -50.48 -22.70
N ASN A 405 12.47 -51.19 -22.64
CA ASN A 405 12.56 -52.51 -21.98
C ASN A 405 12.21 -52.46 -20.47
N LYS A 406 12.26 -51.28 -19.86
CA LYS A 406 11.77 -51.00 -18.51
C LYS A 406 10.81 -49.82 -18.58
N SER A 407 9.69 -49.89 -17.86
CA SER A 407 8.73 -48.79 -17.72
C SER A 407 9.41 -47.55 -17.14
N ARG A 408 9.06 -46.38 -17.67
CA ARG A 408 9.62 -45.10 -17.19
C ARG A 408 9.14 -44.83 -15.76
N PRO A 409 9.97 -44.21 -14.89
CA PRO A 409 9.53 -43.86 -13.54
C PRO A 409 8.39 -42.85 -13.59
N TYR A 410 7.47 -42.95 -12.64
CA TYR A 410 6.39 -41.98 -12.50
C TYR A 410 6.95 -40.57 -12.22
N LYS A 411 6.39 -39.58 -12.92
CA LYS A 411 6.64 -38.16 -12.64
C LYS A 411 5.45 -37.57 -11.90
N TYR A 412 5.75 -36.69 -10.95
CA TYR A 412 4.77 -35.97 -10.14
C TYR A 412 4.76 -34.48 -10.53
N LEU A 413 3.65 -33.81 -10.24
CA LEU A 413 3.50 -32.38 -10.52
C LEU A 413 4.30 -31.55 -9.50
N PHE A 414 4.16 -31.93 -8.23
CA PHE A 414 4.94 -31.42 -7.11
C PHE A 414 5.76 -32.58 -6.57
N ASP A 415 7.03 -32.34 -6.31
CA ASP A 415 7.82 -33.30 -5.55
C ASP A 415 7.53 -33.05 -4.08
N ILE A 416 6.59 -33.80 -3.51
CA ILE A 416 6.14 -33.69 -2.11
C ILE A 416 6.19 -35.08 -1.48
N ASP A 417 6.64 -35.19 -0.23
CA ASP A 417 6.53 -36.44 0.53
C ASP A 417 5.18 -36.50 1.27
N TYR A 418 4.38 -37.52 0.96
CA TYR A 418 3.04 -37.70 1.53
C TYR A 418 3.05 -38.57 2.81
N SER A 419 4.22 -38.93 3.34
CA SER A 419 4.41 -39.84 4.49
C SER A 419 3.87 -41.28 4.28
N PHE A 420 3.28 -41.56 3.12
CA PHE A 420 2.85 -42.88 2.66
C PHE A 420 3.42 -43.14 1.25
N ASP A 421 3.48 -44.41 0.88
CA ASP A 421 4.09 -44.83 -0.39
C ASP A 421 3.35 -44.24 -1.61
N ARG A 422 4.06 -43.35 -2.33
CA ARG A 422 3.53 -42.58 -3.47
C ARG A 422 3.29 -43.46 -4.70
N GLU A 423 4.02 -44.56 -4.85
CA GLU A 423 3.91 -45.43 -6.01
C GLU A 423 2.62 -46.27 -5.96
N VAL A 424 2.22 -46.71 -4.77
CA VAL A 424 0.98 -47.46 -4.54
C VAL A 424 -0.25 -46.58 -4.75
N TYR A 425 -0.18 -45.32 -4.31
CA TYR A 425 -1.30 -44.36 -4.35
C TYR A 425 -1.12 -43.26 -5.42
N TYR A 426 -0.46 -43.58 -6.52
CA TYR A 426 -0.11 -42.62 -7.57
C TYR A 426 -1.30 -41.82 -8.11
N TYR A 427 -2.38 -42.50 -8.52
CA TYR A 427 -3.54 -41.84 -9.14
C TYR A 427 -4.32 -40.90 -8.18
N PRO A 428 -4.58 -41.28 -6.91
CA PRO A 428 -5.13 -40.35 -5.92
C PRO A 428 -4.28 -39.09 -5.70
N VAL A 429 -2.96 -39.25 -5.58
CA VAL A 429 -2.01 -38.13 -5.40
C VAL A 429 -2.00 -37.23 -6.64
N LEU A 430 -2.02 -37.83 -7.83
CA LEU A 430 -2.11 -37.09 -9.09
C LEU A 430 -3.43 -36.30 -9.20
N LEU A 431 -4.55 -36.90 -8.80
CA LEU A 431 -5.84 -36.22 -8.80
C LEU A 431 -5.86 -35.02 -7.83
N HIS A 432 -5.36 -35.20 -6.61
CA HIS A 432 -5.26 -34.13 -5.62
C HIS A 432 -4.35 -32.98 -6.12
N SER A 433 -3.18 -33.30 -6.69
CA SER A 433 -2.25 -32.30 -7.25
C SER A 433 -2.82 -31.56 -8.46
N TYR A 434 -3.62 -32.20 -9.32
CA TYR A 434 -4.34 -31.51 -10.40
C TYR A 434 -5.46 -30.61 -9.91
N LEU A 435 -6.27 -31.08 -8.96
CA LEU A 435 -7.36 -30.26 -8.42
C LEU A 435 -6.80 -29.00 -7.74
N THR A 436 -5.82 -29.17 -6.87
CA THR A 436 -5.17 -28.06 -6.16
C THR A 436 -4.50 -27.05 -7.10
N THR A 437 -3.82 -27.50 -8.16
CA THR A 437 -3.25 -26.58 -9.17
C THR A 437 -4.32 -25.81 -9.94
N VAL A 438 -5.38 -26.48 -10.43
CA VAL A 438 -6.50 -25.79 -11.09
C VAL A 438 -7.12 -24.75 -10.18
N LEU A 439 -7.36 -25.10 -8.91
CA LEU A 439 -7.98 -24.21 -7.93
C LEU A 439 -7.07 -23.01 -7.59
N THR A 440 -5.78 -23.24 -7.35
CA THR A 440 -4.81 -22.20 -7.00
C THR A 440 -4.59 -21.23 -8.16
N MET A 441 -4.44 -21.73 -9.39
CA MET A 441 -4.29 -20.90 -10.59
C MET A 441 -5.58 -20.12 -10.90
N SER A 442 -6.75 -20.75 -10.73
CA SER A 442 -8.03 -20.06 -10.90
C SER A 442 -8.18 -18.92 -9.89
N LEU A 443 -7.81 -19.13 -8.62
CA LEU A 443 -7.79 -18.08 -7.60
C LEU A 443 -6.90 -16.90 -8.02
N MET A 444 -5.68 -17.15 -8.50
CA MET A 444 -4.79 -16.09 -8.97
C MET A 444 -5.38 -15.31 -10.15
N ILE A 445 -5.93 -16.00 -11.15
CA ILE A 445 -6.54 -15.36 -12.32
C ILE A 445 -7.72 -14.48 -11.89
N ILE A 446 -8.60 -14.99 -11.03
CA ILE A 446 -9.81 -14.28 -10.60
C ILE A 446 -9.45 -12.98 -9.87
N THR A 447 -8.42 -12.98 -9.01
CA THR A 447 -8.00 -11.76 -8.31
C THR A 447 -7.38 -10.75 -9.26
N ASP A 448 -6.52 -11.19 -10.17
CA ASP A 448 -5.72 -10.29 -11.01
C ASP A 448 -6.59 -9.67 -12.11
N THR A 449 -7.51 -10.44 -12.68
CA THR A 449 -8.51 -9.94 -13.62
C THR A 449 -9.48 -8.94 -12.99
N SER A 450 -9.85 -9.14 -11.71
CA SER A 450 -10.67 -8.18 -10.97
C SER A 450 -9.95 -6.84 -10.79
N TYR A 451 -8.66 -6.86 -10.45
CA TYR A 451 -7.83 -5.66 -10.33
C TYR A 451 -7.69 -4.92 -11.67
N ILE A 452 -7.33 -5.63 -12.75
CA ILE A 452 -7.20 -5.06 -14.10
C ILE A 452 -8.49 -4.34 -14.49
N SER A 453 -9.63 -4.96 -14.23
CA SER A 453 -10.94 -4.40 -14.61
C SER A 453 -11.29 -3.15 -13.80
N PHE A 454 -11.01 -3.14 -12.50
CA PHE A 454 -11.24 -1.96 -11.66
C PHE A 454 -10.28 -0.80 -11.97
N ALA A 455 -9.01 -1.11 -12.27
CA ALA A 455 -8.03 -0.13 -12.71
C ALA A 455 -8.42 0.50 -14.04
N GLN A 456 -8.89 -0.31 -15.00
CA GLN A 456 -9.35 0.19 -16.29
C GLN A 456 -10.56 1.12 -16.16
N HIS A 457 -11.48 0.85 -15.23
CA HIS A 457 -12.55 1.78 -14.88
C HIS A 457 -12.01 3.13 -14.39
N ALA A 458 -11.04 3.10 -13.47
CA ALA A 458 -10.38 4.32 -12.98
C ALA A 458 -9.76 5.13 -14.11
N CYS A 459 -9.01 4.47 -15.01
CA CYS A 459 -8.43 5.13 -16.18
C CYS A 459 -9.50 5.77 -17.07
N SER A 460 -10.65 5.09 -17.24
CA SER A 460 -11.75 5.60 -18.06
C SER A 460 -12.37 6.89 -17.50
N LEU A 461 -12.48 7.01 -16.17
CA LEU A 461 -13.01 8.20 -15.52
C LEU A 461 -12.11 9.42 -15.76
N PHE A 462 -10.79 9.24 -15.61
CA PHE A 462 -9.84 10.32 -15.88
C PHE A 462 -9.79 10.69 -17.36
N ALA A 463 -9.84 9.70 -18.27
CA ALA A 463 -9.88 9.95 -19.71
C ALA A 463 -11.15 10.73 -20.10
N ALA A 464 -12.31 10.36 -19.55
CA ALA A 464 -13.57 11.04 -19.79
C ALA A 464 -13.54 12.51 -19.31
N VAL A 465 -13.04 12.76 -18.09
CA VAL A 465 -12.89 14.12 -17.56
C VAL A 465 -11.86 14.93 -18.38
N GLY A 466 -10.74 14.32 -18.74
CA GLY A 466 -9.67 14.96 -19.51
C GLY A 466 -10.12 15.40 -20.90
N HIS A 467 -10.76 14.51 -21.67
CA HIS A 467 -11.29 14.86 -22.99
C HIS A 467 -12.40 15.90 -22.92
N ARG A 468 -13.26 15.86 -21.89
CA ARG A 468 -14.29 16.89 -21.73
C ARG A 468 -13.67 18.26 -21.45
N LEU A 469 -12.62 18.32 -20.62
CA LEU A 469 -11.88 19.55 -20.35
C LEU A 469 -11.22 20.10 -21.62
N GLU A 470 -10.60 19.24 -22.43
CA GLU A 470 -9.97 19.63 -23.70
C GLU A 470 -10.97 20.22 -24.70
N ASN A 471 -12.16 19.61 -24.80
CA ASN A 471 -13.23 20.13 -25.66
C ASN A 471 -13.70 21.51 -25.20
N LEU A 472 -13.89 21.74 -23.89
CA LEU A 472 -14.27 23.06 -23.37
C LEU A 472 -13.21 24.14 -23.64
N VAL A 473 -11.93 23.78 -23.55
CA VAL A 473 -10.83 24.70 -23.88
C VAL A 473 -10.79 25.01 -25.38
N SER A 474 -11.05 24.01 -26.22
CA SER A 474 -11.05 24.13 -27.68
C SER A 474 -12.25 24.92 -28.21
N GLU A 475 -13.44 24.70 -27.66
CA GLU A 475 -14.64 25.50 -27.96
C GLU A 475 -14.36 26.97 -27.60
N ARG A 476 -13.80 27.23 -26.41
CA ARG A 476 -13.43 28.59 -25.99
C ARG A 476 -12.39 29.25 -26.89
N SER A 477 -11.40 28.51 -27.38
CA SER A 477 -10.35 29.07 -28.25
C SER A 477 -10.91 29.40 -29.65
N SER A 478 -11.76 28.53 -30.20
CA SER A 478 -12.45 28.75 -31.47
C SER A 478 -13.41 29.95 -31.41
N GLU A 479 -14.14 30.14 -30.31
CA GLU A 479 -15.05 31.27 -30.14
C GLU A 479 -14.33 32.58 -29.86
N LYS A 480 -13.19 32.57 -29.16
CA LYS A 480 -12.34 33.76 -29.06
C LYS A 480 -11.86 34.19 -30.44
N SER A 481 -11.40 33.24 -31.25
CA SER A 481 -11.00 33.52 -32.64
C SER A 481 -12.16 34.10 -33.46
N ASN A 482 -13.35 33.50 -33.41
CA ASN A 482 -14.54 34.05 -34.08
C ASN A 482 -14.96 35.42 -33.55
N ARG A 483 -14.81 35.71 -32.24
CA ARG A 483 -15.07 37.05 -31.68
C ARG A 483 -14.10 38.10 -32.20
N TYR A 484 -12.82 37.79 -32.34
CA TYR A 484 -11.86 38.72 -32.97
C TYR A 484 -12.21 38.99 -34.45
N PHE A 485 -12.74 38.00 -35.18
CA PHE A 485 -13.26 38.20 -36.53
C PHE A 485 -14.55 39.05 -36.59
N ILE A 486 -15.39 38.99 -35.55
CA ILE A 486 -16.67 39.73 -35.48
C ILE A 486 -16.50 41.13 -34.87
N GLU A 487 -15.49 41.38 -34.03
CA GLU A 487 -15.20 42.72 -33.47
C GLU A 487 -14.78 43.75 -34.54
N ASP A 488 -14.43 43.33 -35.75
CA ASP A 488 -14.34 44.19 -36.94
C ASP A 488 -15.70 44.66 -37.48
N MET A 489 -16.83 44.20 -36.90
CA MET A 489 -18.19 44.55 -37.30
C MET A 489 -19.12 44.77 -36.08
N LYS A 490 -19.02 45.98 -35.51
CA LYS A 490 -19.88 46.65 -34.48
C LYS A 490 -21.00 45.84 -33.80
N ASP A 491 -20.90 45.67 -32.46
CA ASP A 491 -21.84 46.16 -31.43
C ASP A 491 -21.43 45.69 -30.01
N VAL A 492 -21.14 46.64 -29.10
CA VAL A 492 -20.39 46.38 -27.84
C VAL A 492 -21.30 46.19 -26.61
N ILE A 493 -22.60 46.47 -26.70
CA ILE A 493 -23.45 46.58 -25.50
C ILE A 493 -24.34 45.34 -25.28
N CYS A 494 -24.81 44.65 -26.34
CA CYS A 494 -25.56 43.39 -26.21
C CYS A 494 -24.65 42.17 -25.91
N ASN A 495 -23.38 42.24 -26.28
CA ASN A 495 -22.40 41.17 -26.07
C ASN A 495 -21.97 40.99 -24.60
N LYS A 496 -22.11 42.03 -23.76
CA LYS A 496 -21.65 41.98 -22.36
C LYS A 496 -22.58 41.18 -21.45
N SER A 497 -23.87 41.10 -21.75
CA SER A 497 -24.84 40.25 -21.03
C SER A 497 -24.74 38.79 -21.48
N LYS A 498 -24.66 38.52 -22.80
CA LYS A 498 -24.39 37.18 -23.34
C LYS A 498 -23.04 36.62 -22.88
N SER A 499 -21.99 37.45 -22.82
CA SER A 499 -20.68 37.06 -22.28
C SER A 499 -20.75 36.67 -20.81
N ARG A 500 -21.56 37.36 -19.99
CA ARG A 500 -21.69 37.04 -18.56
C ARG A 500 -22.46 35.74 -18.32
N ASP A 501 -23.52 35.50 -19.06
CA ASP A 501 -24.33 34.27 -18.96
C ASP A 501 -23.53 33.03 -19.41
N TYR A 502 -22.72 33.20 -20.46
CA TYR A 502 -21.84 32.18 -21.00
C TYR A 502 -20.62 31.86 -20.11
N ASP A 503 -20.00 32.89 -19.50
CA ASP A 503 -18.92 32.69 -18.52
C ASP A 503 -19.43 31.96 -17.27
N ASP A 504 -20.70 32.15 -16.88
CA ASP A 504 -21.36 31.45 -15.77
C ASP A 504 -21.67 29.98 -16.12
N GLU A 505 -22.09 29.70 -17.36
CA GLU A 505 -22.29 28.33 -17.86
C GLU A 505 -20.96 27.55 -17.92
N THR A 506 -19.92 28.17 -18.47
CA THR A 506 -18.56 27.58 -18.52
C THR A 506 -18.02 27.32 -17.11
N TYR A 507 -18.25 28.26 -16.18
CA TYR A 507 -17.88 28.09 -14.78
C TYR A 507 -18.63 26.93 -14.13
N ARG A 508 -19.94 26.81 -14.38
CA ARG A 508 -20.77 25.71 -13.88
C ARG A 508 -20.30 24.36 -14.40
N GLU A 509 -19.96 24.26 -15.68
CA GLU A 509 -19.41 23.04 -16.28
C GLU A 509 -18.04 22.68 -15.70
N LEU A 510 -17.17 23.67 -15.46
CA LEU A 510 -15.87 23.43 -14.83
C LEU A 510 -16.01 22.95 -13.38
N VAL A 511 -16.96 23.50 -12.62
CA VAL A 511 -17.28 23.02 -11.26
C VAL A 511 -17.81 21.58 -11.30
N LEU A 512 -18.65 21.24 -12.28
CA LEU A 512 -19.12 19.86 -12.47
C LEU A 512 -17.98 18.90 -12.80
N LEU A 513 -17.04 19.31 -13.68
CA LEU A 513 -15.86 18.52 -14.01
C LEU A 513 -14.93 18.32 -12.81
N LEU A 514 -14.70 19.35 -12.01
CA LEU A 514 -13.94 19.24 -10.77
C LEU A 514 -14.59 18.24 -9.80
N ARG A 515 -15.93 18.25 -9.70
CA ARG A 515 -16.66 17.28 -8.86
C ARG A 515 -16.53 15.85 -9.40
N LYS A 516 -16.63 15.64 -10.72
CA LYS A 516 -16.40 14.33 -11.36
C LYS A 516 -14.96 13.84 -11.18
N HIS A 517 -13.98 14.74 -11.28
CA HIS A 517 -12.57 14.45 -11.01
C HIS A 517 -12.35 14.03 -9.55
N GLN A 518 -12.96 14.74 -8.61
CA GLN A 518 -12.88 14.40 -7.19
C GLN A 518 -13.47 13.02 -6.89
N LEU A 519 -14.61 12.67 -7.49
CA LEU A 519 -15.19 11.32 -7.40
C LEU A 519 -14.25 10.25 -7.97
N SER A 520 -13.58 10.56 -9.08
CA SER A 520 -12.59 9.65 -9.71
C SER A 520 -11.40 9.40 -8.78
N ILE A 521 -10.91 10.44 -8.10
CA ILE A 521 -9.83 10.31 -7.10
C ILE A 521 -10.30 9.47 -5.91
N GLU A 522 -11.52 9.70 -5.40
CA GLU A 522 -12.07 8.92 -4.28
C GLU A 522 -12.17 7.43 -4.62
N TYR A 523 -12.63 7.10 -5.82
CA TYR A 523 -12.64 5.73 -6.34
C TYR A 523 -11.23 5.12 -6.38
N VAL A 524 -10.24 5.85 -6.88
CA VAL A 524 -8.85 5.37 -6.95
C VAL A 524 -8.23 5.17 -5.57
N ARG A 525 -8.53 6.06 -4.61
CA ARG A 525 -8.09 5.87 -3.21
C ARG A 525 -8.69 4.60 -2.61
N LEU A 526 -9.96 4.33 -2.87
CA LEU A 526 -10.60 3.09 -2.43
C LEU A 526 -9.96 1.87 -3.11
N LEU A 527 -9.72 1.94 -4.42
CA LEU A 527 -9.05 0.89 -5.18
C LEU A 527 -7.64 0.61 -4.63
N ASN A 528 -6.85 1.65 -4.37
CA ASN A 528 -5.53 1.52 -3.76
C ASN A 528 -5.63 0.91 -2.36
N SER A 529 -6.56 1.35 -1.51
CA SER A 529 -6.73 0.75 -0.18
C SER A 529 -7.03 -0.75 -0.20
N LEU A 530 -7.63 -1.26 -1.29
CA LEU A 530 -7.89 -2.68 -1.48
C LEU A 530 -6.63 -3.45 -1.87
N PHE A 531 -5.86 -2.96 -2.85
CA PHE A 531 -4.80 -3.71 -3.51
C PHE A 531 -3.36 -3.25 -3.19
N GLU A 532 -3.13 -2.11 -2.54
CA GLU A 532 -1.78 -1.54 -2.31
C GLU A 532 -0.85 -2.48 -1.51
N MET A 533 -1.31 -2.93 -0.33
CA MET A 533 -0.62 -3.92 0.50
C MET A 533 -0.33 -5.20 -0.28
N TYR A 534 -1.30 -5.63 -1.09
CA TYR A 534 -1.21 -6.85 -1.86
C TYR A 534 -0.19 -6.72 -2.99
N SER A 535 -0.26 -5.67 -3.81
CA SER A 535 0.64 -5.44 -4.93
C SER A 535 2.09 -5.28 -4.46
N PHE A 536 2.31 -4.62 -3.31
CA PHE A 536 3.64 -4.50 -2.72
C PHE A 536 4.20 -5.86 -2.27
N MET A 537 3.41 -6.63 -1.51
CA MET A 537 3.83 -7.96 -1.06
C MET A 537 4.08 -8.90 -2.24
N LEU A 538 3.24 -8.84 -3.28
CA LEU A 538 3.40 -9.62 -4.49
C LEU A 538 4.69 -9.24 -5.24
N LEU A 539 4.99 -7.95 -5.36
CA LEU A 539 6.20 -7.50 -6.06
C LEU A 539 7.47 -7.99 -5.35
N PHE A 540 7.52 -7.87 -4.02
CA PHE A 540 8.63 -8.41 -3.21
C PHE A 540 8.78 -9.93 -3.38
N VAL A 541 7.67 -10.65 -3.31
CA VAL A 541 7.59 -12.09 -3.57
C VAL A 541 8.10 -12.44 -4.96
N THR A 542 7.68 -11.72 -6.00
CA THR A 542 8.11 -12.00 -7.38
C THR A 542 9.60 -11.77 -7.57
N ILE A 543 10.20 -10.77 -6.91
CA ILE A 543 11.64 -10.54 -6.96
C ILE A 543 12.40 -11.73 -6.34
N ILE A 544 11.94 -12.22 -5.19
CA ILE A 544 12.52 -13.42 -4.56
C ILE A 544 12.39 -14.62 -5.50
N VAL A 545 11.21 -14.88 -6.06
CA VAL A 545 10.98 -16.01 -6.98
C VAL A 545 11.88 -15.90 -8.22
N MET A 546 11.99 -14.72 -8.84
CA MET A 546 12.87 -14.50 -9.99
C MET A 546 14.34 -14.71 -9.64
N SER A 547 14.75 -14.35 -8.41
CA SER A 547 16.12 -14.54 -7.94
C SER A 547 16.43 -16.02 -7.70
N LEU A 548 15.50 -16.76 -7.08
CA LEU A 548 15.61 -18.21 -6.87
C LEU A 548 15.60 -18.98 -8.19
N LEU A 549 14.72 -18.60 -9.14
CA LEU A 549 14.73 -19.15 -10.50
C LEU A 549 16.05 -18.86 -11.22
N GLY A 550 16.61 -17.66 -11.06
CA GLY A 550 17.93 -17.31 -11.61
C GLY A 550 19.04 -18.22 -11.08
N ILE A 551 19.04 -18.51 -9.78
CA ILE A 551 19.98 -19.47 -9.16
C ILE A 551 19.77 -20.87 -9.77
N GLN A 552 18.52 -21.34 -9.85
CA GLN A 552 18.19 -22.65 -10.38
C GLN A 552 18.66 -22.84 -11.84
N VAL A 553 18.41 -21.84 -12.71
CA VAL A 553 18.86 -21.86 -14.11
C VAL A 553 20.39 -21.86 -14.19
N SER A 554 21.07 -21.09 -13.33
CA SER A 554 22.53 -21.04 -13.32
C SER A 554 23.15 -22.40 -12.95
N VAL A 555 22.58 -23.09 -11.96
CA VAL A 555 23.05 -24.42 -11.54
C VAL A 555 22.81 -25.46 -12.62
N LEU A 556 21.65 -25.42 -13.29
CA LEU A 556 21.36 -26.27 -14.44
C LEU A 556 22.36 -26.05 -15.59
N TRP A 557 22.76 -24.80 -15.84
CA TRP A 557 23.75 -24.47 -16.86
C TRP A 557 25.13 -25.08 -16.55
N TYR A 558 25.56 -25.08 -15.28
CA TYR A 558 26.84 -25.68 -14.88
C TYR A 558 26.83 -27.20 -14.77
N THR A 559 25.65 -27.83 -14.68
CA THR A 559 25.49 -29.29 -14.50
C THR A 559 25.17 -30.05 -15.78
N LEU A 560 24.86 -29.34 -16.88
CA LEU A 560 24.72 -29.93 -18.20
C LEU A 560 26.10 -30.38 -18.73
N PRO A 561 26.31 -31.66 -19.04
CA PRO A 561 27.52 -32.09 -19.73
C PRO A 561 27.51 -31.47 -21.13
N MET A 562 28.56 -30.70 -21.45
CA MET A 562 28.84 -30.19 -22.80
C MET A 562 28.97 -31.33 -23.81
#